data_AF-A0AAN6EED1-F1
#
_entry.id   AF-A0AAN6EED1-F1
#
_cell.length_a   1.000
_cell.length_b   1.000
_cell.length_c   1.000
_cell.angle_alpha   90.00
_cell.angle_beta   90.00
_cell.angle_gamma   90.00
#
_symmetry.space_group_name_H-M   'P 1'
#
loop_
_entity.id
_entity.type
_entity.pdbx_description
1 polymer ?
#
loop_
_entity_poly.entity_id
_entity_poly.type
_entity_poly.pdbx_seq_one_letter_code
_entity_poly.pdbx_strand_id
1 'polypeptide(L)'
;MGASVVTSSIDPQAREAQGAQRDLFYQQQWGTPVVDSVHMCRVCCVRVQKETRHCKRCNKCVARMDHHCRWLNTCIGARNYVWFFTSLCLAVVALSAVLAVSLYIVYVSAKEQARFVALVTTDIAVNGRMPAAAVTVLCVLAVYTVAATVSLVMVVMLLALHVRLCVQGTTTIEYDARRERENGLRSPEFIPMRPVGLRGRSSTGVEPGLLQKSVAAVRLFVARTVHKDSAYEPISMV
;
A
#
# COMPACT_ATOMS: atom_id res chain seq x y z
N MET A 1 -7.13 26.92 30.74
CA MET A 1 -7.08 25.53 30.23
C MET A 1 -6.78 25.60 28.75
N GLY A 2 -5.51 25.73 28.37
CA GLY A 2 -5.08 25.71 26.97
C GLY A 2 -4.69 24.29 26.61
N ALA A 3 -5.43 23.64 25.71
CA ALA A 3 -5.05 22.34 25.21
C ALA A 3 -3.72 22.49 24.44
N SER A 4 -2.65 21.93 24.98
CA SER A 4 -1.39 21.73 24.26
C SER A 4 -1.65 20.71 23.16
N VAL A 5 -2.01 21.21 21.98
CA VAL A 5 -2.07 20.38 20.77
C VAL A 5 -0.63 19.95 20.48
N VAL A 6 -0.33 18.69 20.79
CA VAL A 6 0.88 18.02 20.31
C VAL A 6 0.70 17.83 18.80
N THR A 7 0.90 18.90 18.03
CA THR A 7 1.12 18.76 16.60
C THR A 7 2.49 18.13 16.47
N SER A 8 2.53 16.88 16.00
CA SER A 8 3.79 16.23 15.61
C SER A 8 4.59 17.23 14.78
N SER A 9 5.89 17.34 15.02
CA SER A 9 6.87 18.26 14.38
C SER A 9 6.98 18.21 12.84
N ILE A 10 5.99 17.60 12.19
CA ILE A 10 5.86 17.22 10.79
C ILE A 10 4.69 17.98 10.12
N ASP A 11 3.82 18.66 10.89
CA ASP A 11 2.70 19.44 10.34
C ASP A 11 3.21 20.76 9.69
N PRO A 12 3.00 20.97 8.37
CA PRO A 12 3.38 22.21 7.69
C PRO A 12 2.77 23.47 8.32
N GLN A 13 1.55 23.40 8.84
CA GLN A 13 0.85 24.55 9.43
C GLN A 13 1.44 24.92 10.80
N ALA A 14 1.84 23.92 11.58
CA ALA A 14 2.53 24.14 12.85
C ALA A 14 3.92 24.78 12.66
N ARG A 15 4.55 24.63 11.49
CA ARG A 15 5.88 25.18 11.18
C ARG A 15 5.86 26.57 10.55
N GLU A 16 4.83 26.89 9.78
CA GLU A 16 4.58 28.28 9.37
C GLU A 16 4.43 29.18 10.60
N ALA A 17 3.78 28.67 11.65
CA ALA A 17 3.70 29.33 12.96
C ALA A 17 5.05 29.45 13.71
N GLN A 18 6.09 28.71 13.29
CA GLN A 18 7.43 28.70 13.91
C GLN A 18 8.50 29.45 13.10
N GLY A 19 8.13 30.12 12.00
CA GLY A 19 9.04 31.00 11.24
C GLY A 19 10.12 30.32 10.38
N ALA A 20 10.12 28.98 10.27
CA ALA A 20 11.07 28.27 9.41
C ALA A 20 10.58 28.23 7.96
N GLN A 21 11.23 29.01 7.08
CA GLN A 21 10.85 29.09 5.67
C GLN A 21 11.27 27.82 4.89
N ARG A 22 10.34 27.26 4.12
CA ARG A 22 10.57 26.08 3.27
C ARG A 22 11.30 26.45 1.98
N ASP A 23 12.30 25.67 1.61
CA ASP A 23 12.94 25.77 0.30
C ASP A 23 12.21 24.87 -0.73
N LEU A 24 11.29 25.49 -1.47
CA LEU A 24 10.50 24.83 -2.51
C LEU A 24 11.31 24.50 -3.77
N PHE A 25 12.45 25.18 -3.96
CA PHE A 25 13.30 25.03 -5.14
C PHE A 25 14.37 23.95 -4.93
N TYR A 26 14.70 23.63 -3.67
CA TYR A 26 15.69 22.61 -3.33
C TYR A 26 15.51 21.30 -4.11
N GLN A 27 14.27 20.79 -4.16
CA GLN A 27 14.01 19.52 -4.84
C GLN A 27 14.16 19.60 -6.37
N GLN A 28 13.87 20.76 -6.96
CA GLN A 28 14.03 20.96 -8.41
C GLN A 28 15.51 21.09 -8.78
N GLN A 29 16.31 21.70 -7.91
CA GLN A 29 17.73 21.97 -8.15
C GLN A 29 18.63 20.76 -7.83
N TRP A 30 18.35 20.03 -6.75
CA TRP A 30 19.28 19.02 -6.20
C TRP A 30 18.74 17.58 -6.22
N GLY A 31 17.48 17.37 -6.57
CA GLY A 31 16.88 16.03 -6.66
C GLY A 31 16.66 15.34 -5.31
N THR A 32 16.56 14.01 -5.32
CA THR A 32 16.49 13.14 -4.12
C THR A 32 17.85 12.48 -3.87
N PRO A 33 18.30 12.35 -2.60
CA PRO A 33 17.50 12.44 -1.38
C PRO A 33 17.42 13.85 -0.77
N VAL A 34 16.20 14.26 -0.44
CA VAL A 34 15.89 15.54 0.22
C VAL A 34 16.24 15.52 1.72
N VAL A 35 16.33 14.31 2.30
CA VAL A 35 16.76 14.07 3.68
C VAL A 35 18.21 13.60 3.65
N ASP A 36 19.10 14.31 4.32
CA ASP A 36 20.54 14.03 4.30
C ASP A 36 20.98 13.02 5.38
N SER A 37 22.30 12.75 5.43
CA SER A 37 22.92 11.79 6.35
C SER A 37 22.83 12.19 7.82
N VAL A 38 22.60 13.48 8.12
CA VAL A 38 22.37 13.99 9.49
C VAL A 38 20.88 14.06 9.84
N HIS A 39 20.05 13.39 9.04
CA HIS A 39 18.59 13.33 9.20
C HIS A 39 17.94 14.71 9.20
N MET A 40 18.40 15.61 8.34
CA MET A 40 17.76 16.89 8.11
C MET A 40 17.04 16.87 6.76
N CYS A 41 15.75 17.19 6.75
CA CYS A 41 15.03 17.48 5.51
C CYS A 41 15.36 18.90 5.05
N ARG A 42 15.92 19.06 3.85
CA ARG A 42 16.33 20.37 3.31
C ARG A 42 15.19 21.20 2.73
N VAL A 43 14.11 20.56 2.27
CA VAL A 43 12.89 21.28 1.83
C VAL A 43 12.12 21.80 3.02
N CYS A 44 11.96 20.96 4.05
CA CYS A 44 11.27 21.37 5.26
C CYS A 44 12.18 22.22 6.14
N CYS A 45 13.50 22.09 6.11
CA CYS A 45 14.42 22.70 7.08
C CYS A 45 14.13 22.20 8.51
N VAL A 46 14.02 20.88 8.69
CA VAL A 46 13.73 20.25 10.00
C VAL A 46 14.54 18.97 10.18
N ARG A 47 14.98 18.70 11.42
CA ARG A 47 15.52 17.38 11.78
C ARG A 47 14.39 16.36 11.85
N VAL A 48 14.64 15.20 11.27
CA VAL A 48 13.69 14.09 11.16
C VAL A 48 14.31 12.81 11.73
N GLN A 49 13.51 11.75 11.83
CA GLN A 49 13.99 10.44 12.25
C GLN A 49 14.69 9.72 11.10
N LYS A 50 15.51 8.70 11.44
CA LYS A 50 16.35 7.91 10.51
C LYS A 50 15.60 7.27 9.33
N GLU A 51 14.30 7.01 9.48
CA GLU A 51 13.44 6.37 8.47
C GLU A 51 12.43 7.34 7.83
N THR A 52 12.52 8.64 8.13
CA THR A 52 11.63 9.65 7.58
C THR A 52 12.02 10.00 6.15
N ARG A 53 11.03 10.17 5.28
CA ARG A 53 11.21 10.61 3.90
C ARG A 53 10.28 11.77 3.59
N HIS A 54 10.71 12.68 2.71
CA HIS A 54 9.87 13.78 2.23
C HIS A 54 9.04 13.35 1.03
N CYS A 55 7.71 13.45 1.12
CA CYS A 55 6.83 13.23 -0.01
C CYS A 55 6.66 14.52 -0.78
N LYS A 56 7.14 14.58 -2.04
CA LYS A 56 6.93 15.74 -2.94
C LYS A 56 5.45 16.07 -3.12
N ARG A 57 4.62 15.04 -3.33
CA ARG A 57 3.20 15.20 -3.68
C ARG A 57 2.36 15.76 -2.53
N CYS A 58 2.62 15.32 -1.30
CA CYS A 58 1.97 15.88 -0.11
C CYS A 58 2.76 17.04 0.52
N ASN A 59 3.96 17.33 0.00
CA ASN A 59 4.89 18.33 0.49
C ASN A 59 5.11 18.30 2.02
N LYS A 60 5.31 17.09 2.55
CA LYS A 60 5.55 16.86 3.97
C LYS A 60 6.48 15.68 4.20
N CYS A 61 7.17 15.72 5.33
CA CYS A 61 7.93 14.58 5.83
C CYS A 61 6.97 13.50 6.37
N VAL A 62 7.30 12.23 6.19
CA VAL A 62 6.49 11.10 6.69
C VAL A 62 7.44 10.10 7.34
N ALA A 63 7.22 9.83 8.63
CA ALA A 63 8.01 8.86 9.38
C ALA A 63 7.78 7.43 8.85
N ARG A 64 8.87 6.69 8.65
CA ARG A 64 8.88 5.34 8.06
C ARG A 64 7.96 5.26 6.84
N MET A 65 8.15 6.20 5.90
CA MET A 65 7.30 6.32 4.71
C MET A 65 7.39 5.06 3.87
N ASP A 66 6.24 4.47 3.57
CA ASP A 66 6.13 3.30 2.71
C ASP A 66 5.93 3.74 1.25
N HIS A 67 4.86 4.49 0.98
CA HIS A 67 4.57 5.06 -0.32
C HIS A 67 3.56 6.21 -0.21
N HIS A 68 3.38 6.97 -1.30
CA HIS A 68 2.22 7.85 -1.45
C HIS A 68 1.13 7.08 -2.19
N CYS A 69 0.04 6.75 -1.50
CA CYS A 69 -1.07 6.02 -2.10
C CYS A 69 -1.94 6.99 -2.89
N ARG A 70 -1.99 6.79 -4.21
CA ARG A 70 -2.79 7.62 -5.12
C ARG A 70 -4.29 7.40 -4.93
N TRP A 71 -4.68 6.19 -4.51
CA TRP A 71 -6.07 5.78 -4.28
C TRP A 71 -6.65 6.41 -3.01
N LEU A 72 -5.88 6.43 -1.93
CA LEU A 72 -6.28 7.05 -0.66
C LEU A 72 -5.92 8.54 -0.60
N ASN A 73 -5.30 9.06 -1.65
CA ASN A 73 -4.77 10.43 -1.76
C ASN A 73 -3.98 10.86 -0.51
N THR A 74 -3.21 9.95 0.07
CA THR A 74 -2.47 10.17 1.31
C THR A 74 -1.19 9.35 1.35
N CYS A 75 -0.22 9.80 2.15
CA CYS A 75 0.99 9.01 2.40
C CYS A 75 0.70 7.89 3.38
N ILE A 76 1.20 6.69 3.07
CA ILE A 76 1.23 5.55 3.97
C ILE A 76 2.60 5.50 4.64
N GLY A 77 2.61 5.48 5.97
CA GLY A 77 3.81 5.44 6.79
C GLY A 77 3.49 4.95 8.19
N ALA A 78 4.40 5.16 9.15
CA ALA A 78 4.29 4.57 10.50
C ALA A 78 2.90 4.71 11.16
N ARG A 79 2.31 5.91 11.11
CA ARG A 79 1.07 6.26 11.81
C ARG A 79 -0.19 5.58 11.24
N ASN A 80 -0.21 5.25 9.95
CA ASN A 80 -1.41 4.75 9.28
C ASN A 80 -1.21 3.43 8.54
N TYR A 81 -0.04 2.81 8.64
CA TYR A 81 0.26 1.55 7.98
C TYR A 81 -0.70 0.44 8.42
N VAL A 82 -1.02 0.35 9.72
CA VAL A 82 -1.95 -0.67 10.24
C VAL A 82 -3.32 -0.53 9.59
N TRP A 83 -3.86 0.69 9.55
CA TRP A 83 -5.16 0.96 8.92
C TRP A 83 -5.18 0.63 7.43
N PHE A 84 -4.11 0.96 6.72
CA PHE A 84 -3.94 0.59 5.31
C PHE A 84 -3.87 -0.93 5.12
N PHE A 85 -3.12 -1.64 5.95
CA PHE A 85 -3.02 -3.09 5.85
C PHE A 85 -4.36 -3.77 6.17
N THR A 86 -5.05 -3.33 7.23
CA THR A 86 -6.38 -3.81 7.59
C THR A 86 -7.39 -3.56 6.48
N SER A 87 -7.35 -2.40 5.82
CA SER A 87 -8.27 -2.12 4.71
C SER A 87 -8.03 -3.04 3.50
N LEU A 88 -6.78 -3.43 3.22
CA LEU A 88 -6.48 -4.45 2.20
C LEU A 88 -7.07 -5.81 2.57
N CYS A 89 -6.91 -6.26 3.82
CA CYS A 89 -7.50 -7.52 4.28
C CYS A 89 -9.03 -7.51 4.16
N LEU A 90 -9.68 -6.42 4.61
CA LEU A 90 -11.13 -6.27 4.49
C LEU A 90 -11.59 -6.21 3.03
N ALA A 91 -10.83 -5.56 2.14
CA ALA A 91 -11.14 -5.53 0.72
C ALA A 91 -11.11 -6.93 0.10
N VAL A 92 -10.13 -7.78 0.46
CA VAL A 92 -10.11 -9.19 0.01
C VAL A 92 -11.36 -9.93 0.48
N VAL A 93 -11.73 -9.82 1.75
CA VAL A 93 -12.93 -10.49 2.29
C VAL A 93 -14.20 -10.00 1.59
N ALA A 94 -14.37 -8.69 1.44
CA ALA A 94 -15.54 -8.10 0.81
C ALA A 94 -15.65 -8.50 -0.67
N LEU A 95 -14.55 -8.42 -1.44
CA LEU A 95 -14.54 -8.82 -2.84
C LEU A 95 -14.78 -10.33 -3.01
N SER A 96 -14.26 -11.16 -2.11
CA SER A 96 -14.51 -12.60 -2.10
C SER A 96 -15.99 -12.91 -1.84
N ALA A 97 -16.63 -12.20 -0.90
CA ALA A 97 -18.06 -12.34 -0.64
C ALA A 97 -18.92 -11.91 -1.84
N VAL A 98 -18.60 -10.76 -2.46
CA VAL A 98 -19.29 -10.29 -3.69
C VAL A 98 -19.15 -11.31 -4.81
N LEU A 99 -17.95 -11.86 -5.01
CA LEU A 99 -17.70 -12.87 -6.04
C LEU A 99 -18.49 -14.16 -5.75
N ALA A 100 -18.50 -14.63 -4.50
CA ALA A 100 -19.24 -15.82 -4.09
C ALA A 100 -20.75 -15.66 -4.34
N VAL A 101 -21.33 -14.53 -3.94
CA VAL A 101 -22.75 -14.22 -4.19
C VAL A 101 -23.03 -14.17 -5.69
N SER A 102 -22.17 -13.51 -6.47
CA SER A 102 -22.37 -13.37 -7.90
C SER A 102 -22.29 -14.72 -8.63
N LEU A 103 -21.33 -15.58 -8.25
CA LEU A 103 -21.22 -16.94 -8.77
C LEU A 103 -22.40 -17.82 -8.34
N TYR A 104 -22.91 -17.64 -7.12
CA TYR A 104 -24.10 -18.34 -6.66
C TYR A 104 -25.34 -17.97 -7.49
N ILE A 105 -25.54 -16.69 -7.80
CA ILE A 105 -26.64 -16.24 -8.67
C ILE A 105 -26.50 -16.86 -10.08
N VAL A 106 -25.30 -16.87 -10.65
CA VAL A 106 -25.03 -17.53 -11.95
C VAL A 106 -25.34 -19.02 -11.88
N TYR A 107 -24.93 -19.71 -10.81
CA TYR A 107 -25.18 -21.13 -10.62
C TYR A 107 -26.68 -21.45 -10.54
N VAL A 108 -27.45 -20.70 -9.75
CA VAL A 108 -28.90 -20.89 -9.64
C VAL A 108 -29.58 -20.61 -10.99
N SER A 109 -29.18 -19.53 -11.67
CA SER A 109 -29.69 -19.18 -13.00
C SER A 109 -29.39 -20.26 -14.05
N ALA A 110 -28.21 -20.88 -13.97
CA ALA A 110 -27.82 -21.97 -14.85
C ALA A 110 -28.62 -23.26 -14.57
N LYS A 111 -28.97 -23.53 -13.31
CA LYS A 111 -29.81 -24.68 -12.96
C LYS A 111 -31.25 -24.53 -13.45
N GLU A 112 -31.78 -23.31 -13.47
CA GLU A 112 -33.12 -22.99 -13.94
C GLU A 112 -33.19 -22.67 -15.45
N GLN A 113 -32.19 -23.10 -16.23
CA GLN A 113 -32.11 -22.83 -17.68
C GLN A 113 -33.39 -23.19 -18.44
N ALA A 114 -34.06 -24.29 -18.10
CA ALA A 114 -35.30 -24.69 -18.77
C ALA A 114 -36.43 -23.65 -18.60
N ARG A 115 -36.56 -23.04 -17.42
CA ARG A 115 -37.54 -21.97 -17.16
C ARG A 115 -37.15 -20.68 -17.85
N PHE A 116 -35.87 -20.34 -17.83
CA PHE A 116 -35.35 -19.17 -18.53
C PHE A 116 -35.58 -19.27 -20.04
N VAL A 117 -35.24 -20.40 -20.65
CA VAL A 117 -35.46 -20.66 -22.08
C VAL A 117 -36.96 -20.62 -22.40
N ALA A 118 -37.81 -21.23 -21.58
CA ALA A 118 -39.26 -21.19 -21.79
C ALA A 118 -39.83 -19.75 -21.73
N LEU A 119 -39.38 -18.92 -20.78
CA LEU A 119 -39.78 -17.50 -20.69
C LEU A 119 -39.31 -16.70 -21.91
N VAL A 120 -38.08 -16.93 -22.37
CA VAL A 120 -37.52 -16.25 -23.54
C VAL A 120 -38.24 -16.68 -24.83
N THR A 121 -38.48 -17.97 -25.03
CA THR A 121 -39.13 -18.49 -26.25
C THR A 121 -40.60 -18.12 -26.32
N THR A 122 -41.32 -18.16 -25.19
CA THR A 122 -42.71 -17.71 -25.13
C THR A 122 -42.85 -16.21 -25.37
N ASP A 123 -41.99 -15.37 -24.81
CA ASP A 123 -42.05 -13.92 -25.03
C ASP A 123 -41.71 -13.52 -26.48
N ILE A 124 -40.72 -14.19 -27.09
CA ILE A 124 -40.42 -14.02 -28.52
C ILE A 124 -41.60 -14.50 -29.39
N ALA A 125 -42.20 -15.64 -29.05
CA ALA A 125 -43.31 -16.20 -29.82
C ALA A 125 -44.61 -15.38 -29.72
N VAL A 126 -44.91 -14.80 -28.55
CA VAL A 126 -46.15 -14.04 -28.29
C VAL A 126 -45.99 -12.57 -28.64
N ASN A 127 -44.88 -11.94 -28.23
CA ASN A 127 -44.68 -10.49 -28.34
C ASN A 127 -43.73 -10.09 -29.48
N GLY A 128 -43.05 -11.05 -30.13
CA GLY A 128 -42.09 -10.78 -31.22
C GLY A 128 -40.86 -9.99 -30.76
N ARG A 129 -40.62 -9.90 -29.45
CA ARG A 129 -39.55 -9.10 -28.84
C ARG A 129 -38.63 -9.98 -28.01
N MET A 130 -37.34 -9.63 -27.99
CA MET A 130 -36.39 -10.22 -27.05
C MET A 130 -36.69 -9.69 -25.64
N PRO A 131 -36.63 -10.52 -24.58
CA PRO A 131 -36.83 -10.07 -23.20
C PRO A 131 -35.63 -9.24 -22.74
N ALA A 132 -35.59 -7.98 -23.17
CA ALA A 132 -34.45 -7.08 -23.03
C ALA A 132 -33.98 -6.99 -21.57
N ALA A 133 -34.92 -6.90 -20.62
CA ALA A 133 -34.59 -6.82 -19.19
C ALA A 133 -33.77 -8.03 -18.70
N ALA A 134 -34.13 -9.25 -19.10
CA ALA A 134 -33.44 -10.46 -18.67
C ALA A 134 -32.02 -10.53 -19.25
N VAL A 135 -31.87 -10.19 -20.53
CA VAL A 135 -30.56 -10.11 -21.19
C VAL A 135 -29.70 -9.03 -20.54
N THR A 136 -30.27 -7.85 -20.27
CA THR A 136 -29.57 -6.75 -19.59
C THR A 136 -29.08 -7.18 -18.20
N VAL A 137 -29.91 -7.84 -17.40
CA VAL A 137 -29.51 -8.33 -16.06
C VAL A 137 -28.37 -9.33 -16.15
N LEU A 138 -28.40 -10.27 -17.11
CA LEU A 138 -27.31 -11.24 -17.31
C LEU A 138 -26.01 -10.56 -17.74
N CYS A 139 -26.08 -9.61 -18.67
CA CYS A 139 -24.92 -8.84 -19.10
C CYS A 139 -24.32 -8.03 -17.95
N VAL A 140 -25.16 -7.36 -17.16
CA VAL A 140 -24.73 -6.60 -15.98
C VAL A 140 -24.06 -7.52 -14.96
N LEU A 141 -24.68 -8.66 -14.65
CA LEU A 141 -24.12 -9.66 -13.74
C LEU A 141 -22.76 -10.18 -14.23
N ALA A 142 -22.61 -10.48 -15.52
CA ALA A 142 -21.35 -10.92 -16.12
C ALA A 142 -20.26 -9.84 -16.04
N VAL A 143 -20.61 -8.57 -16.28
CA VAL A 143 -19.65 -7.46 -16.15
C VAL A 143 -19.21 -7.31 -14.70
N TYR A 144 -20.13 -7.37 -13.74
CA TYR A 144 -19.80 -7.26 -12.31
C TYR A 144 -18.96 -8.45 -11.81
N THR A 145 -19.25 -9.69 -12.24
CA THR A 145 -18.43 -10.85 -11.86
C THR A 145 -17.01 -10.73 -12.37
N VAL A 146 -16.83 -10.36 -13.64
CA VAL A 146 -15.51 -10.16 -14.25
C VAL A 146 -14.76 -9.03 -13.54
N ALA A 147 -15.41 -7.89 -13.34
CA ALA A 147 -14.81 -6.75 -12.65
C ALA A 147 -14.40 -7.08 -11.20
N ALA A 148 -15.25 -7.80 -10.46
CA ALA A 148 -14.94 -8.25 -9.10
C ALA A 148 -13.75 -9.22 -9.08
N THR A 149 -13.67 -10.13 -10.07
CA THR A 149 -12.57 -11.10 -10.18
C THR A 149 -11.24 -10.42 -10.46
N VAL A 150 -11.20 -9.50 -11.45
CA VAL A 150 -9.99 -8.71 -11.77
C VAL A 150 -9.56 -7.89 -10.55
N SER A 151 -10.52 -7.24 -9.89
CA SER A 151 -10.25 -6.45 -8.68
C SER A 151 -9.67 -7.31 -7.55
N LEU A 152 -10.25 -8.49 -7.31
CA LEU A 152 -9.77 -9.42 -6.29
C LEU A 152 -8.34 -9.86 -6.56
N VAL A 153 -8.01 -10.23 -7.81
CA VAL A 153 -6.64 -10.63 -8.19
C VAL A 153 -5.64 -9.50 -7.90
N MET A 154 -5.96 -8.26 -8.31
CA MET A 154 -5.10 -7.11 -8.08
C MET A 154 -4.89 -6.83 -6.59
N VAL A 155 -5.96 -6.89 -5.78
CA VAL A 155 -5.88 -6.65 -4.33
C VAL A 155 -5.12 -7.79 -3.63
N VAL A 156 -5.31 -9.05 -4.02
CA VAL A 156 -4.55 -10.18 -3.46
C VAL A 156 -3.07 -10.06 -3.77
N MET A 157 -2.70 -9.68 -5.00
CA MET A 157 -1.29 -9.42 -5.35
C MET A 157 -0.69 -8.29 -4.52
N LEU A 158 -1.43 -7.20 -4.30
CA LEU A 158 -1.00 -6.10 -3.46
C LEU A 158 -0.85 -6.52 -1.99
N LEU A 159 -1.80 -7.29 -1.46
CA LEU A 159 -1.73 -7.83 -0.11
C LEU A 159 -0.53 -8.77 0.05
N ALA A 160 -0.28 -9.65 -0.93
CA ALA A 160 0.88 -10.54 -0.92
C ALA A 160 2.21 -9.77 -0.90
N LEU A 161 2.31 -8.69 -1.68
CA LEU A 161 3.44 -7.76 -1.61
C LEU A 161 3.61 -7.21 -0.20
N HIS A 162 2.57 -6.64 0.41
CA HIS A 162 2.67 -6.04 1.74
C HIS A 162 2.93 -7.07 2.85
N VAL A 163 2.41 -8.30 2.74
CA VAL A 163 2.75 -9.41 3.64
C VAL A 163 4.25 -9.70 3.57
N ARG A 164 4.81 -9.78 2.36
CA ARG A 164 6.25 -10.00 2.17
C ARG A 164 7.09 -8.88 2.75
N LEU A 165 6.69 -7.62 2.56
CA LEU A 165 7.35 -6.46 3.16
C LEU A 165 7.31 -6.51 4.70
N CYS A 166 6.17 -6.89 5.28
CA CYS A 166 6.03 -7.05 6.74
C CYS A 166 6.95 -8.14 7.28
N VAL A 167 7.06 -9.28 6.59
CA VAL A 167 7.96 -10.39 6.98
C VAL A 167 9.43 -9.97 6.91
N GLN A 168 9.80 -9.15 5.93
CA GLN A 168 11.17 -8.65 5.76
C GLN A 168 11.47 -7.43 6.65
N GLY A 169 10.46 -6.80 7.24
CA GLY A 169 10.58 -5.58 8.02
C GLY A 169 10.96 -4.34 7.20
N THR A 170 10.87 -4.40 5.87
CA THR A 170 11.24 -3.32 4.94
C THR A 170 10.04 -2.54 4.45
N THR A 171 10.24 -1.28 4.05
CA THR A 171 9.22 -0.48 3.35
C THR A 171 9.22 -0.75 1.84
N THR A 172 8.15 -0.36 1.13
CA THR A 172 8.07 -0.46 -0.34
C THR A 172 9.21 0.30 -1.01
N ILE A 173 9.50 1.53 -0.55
CA ILE A 173 10.63 2.32 -1.06
C ILE A 173 11.98 1.61 -0.87
N GLU A 174 12.20 0.96 0.28
CA GLU A 174 13.43 0.19 0.51
C GLU A 174 13.51 -1.07 -0.34
N TYR A 175 12.38 -1.74 -0.54
CA TYR A 175 12.30 -2.92 -1.38
C TYR A 175 12.63 -2.59 -2.84
N ASP A 176 12.06 -1.52 -3.38
CA ASP A 176 12.32 -1.10 -4.76
C ASP A 176 13.78 -0.64 -4.93
N ALA A 177 14.31 0.14 -3.98
CA ALA A 177 15.71 0.56 -4.01
C ALA A 177 16.69 -0.62 -3.92
N ARG A 178 16.33 -1.71 -3.23
CA ARG A 178 17.11 -2.96 -3.22
C ARG A 178 17.00 -3.69 -4.55
N ARG A 179 15.80 -3.80 -5.11
CA ARG A 179 15.55 -4.47 -6.40
C ARG A 179 16.29 -3.78 -7.54
N GLU A 180 16.31 -2.46 -7.56
CA GLU A 180 17.06 -1.68 -8.55
C GLU A 180 18.57 -1.93 -8.46
N ARG A 181 19.12 -1.98 -7.24
CA ARG A 181 20.54 -2.32 -7.02
C ARG A 181 20.83 -3.74 -7.51
N GLU A 182 20.00 -4.71 -7.13
CA GLU A 182 20.16 -6.10 -7.56
C GLU A 182 20.06 -6.26 -9.08
N ASN A 183 19.12 -5.56 -9.72
CA ASN A 183 18.98 -5.57 -11.18
C ASN A 183 20.16 -4.88 -11.87
N GLY A 184 20.64 -3.75 -11.33
CA GLY A 184 21.84 -3.07 -11.84
C GLY A 184 23.12 -3.90 -11.67
N LEU A 185 23.22 -4.72 -10.64
CA LEU A 185 24.30 -5.70 -10.47
C LEU A 185 24.17 -6.91 -11.43
N ARG A 186 22.98 -7.17 -11.97
CA ARG A 186 22.71 -8.27 -12.92
C ARG A 186 22.85 -7.86 -14.39
N SER A 187 22.82 -6.56 -14.70
CA SER A 187 23.15 -6.07 -16.03
C SER A 187 24.67 -6.18 -16.26
N PRO A 188 25.14 -6.94 -17.26
CA PRO A 188 26.53 -6.79 -17.70
C PRO A 188 26.66 -5.36 -18.28
N GLU A 189 27.71 -4.65 -17.87
CA GLU A 189 28.14 -3.35 -18.40
C GLU A 189 27.60 -2.09 -17.70
N PHE A 190 28.19 -1.77 -16.54
CA PHE A 190 29.00 -0.55 -16.39
C PHE A 190 29.85 -0.65 -15.11
N ILE A 191 31.17 -0.58 -15.26
CA ILE A 191 32.13 -0.55 -14.14
C ILE A 191 32.42 0.92 -13.81
N PRO A 192 31.90 1.49 -12.70
CA PRO A 192 32.61 2.57 -12.04
C PRO A 192 33.63 1.96 -11.09
N MET A 193 34.89 2.37 -11.23
CA MET A 193 36.00 1.94 -10.37
C MET A 193 35.68 2.25 -8.89
N ARG A 194 35.79 1.22 -8.03
CA ARG A 194 35.73 1.37 -6.56
C ARG A 194 37.11 1.71 -6.00
N PRO A 195 37.22 2.55 -4.95
CA PRO A 195 38.29 2.41 -3.98
C PRO A 195 37.97 1.27 -2.99
N VAL A 196 39.06 0.70 -2.50
CA VAL A 196 39.22 -0.57 -1.78
C VAL A 196 38.81 -0.51 -0.30
N GLY A 197 38.33 -1.65 0.23
CA GLY A 197 38.23 -1.98 1.68
C GLY A 197 36.83 -1.75 2.27
N LEU A 198 36.17 -2.66 2.99
CA LEU A 198 36.65 -3.68 3.95
C LEU A 198 35.83 -4.99 3.84
N ARG A 199 36.48 -6.10 4.17
CA ARG A 199 35.98 -7.48 4.15
C ARG A 199 35.25 -7.87 5.45
N GLY A 200 34.27 -8.78 5.32
CA GLY A 200 33.74 -9.68 6.36
C GLY A 200 32.38 -9.25 6.92
N ARG A 201 31.34 -10.08 7.04
CA ARG A 201 31.26 -11.55 7.19
C ARG A 201 29.85 -12.04 6.77
N SER A 202 29.80 -13.27 6.25
CA SER A 202 28.62 -14.03 5.80
C SER A 202 27.98 -14.89 6.90
N SER A 203 26.87 -15.56 6.53
CA SER A 203 26.11 -16.67 7.18
C SER A 203 24.75 -16.23 7.75
N THR A 204 23.62 -16.94 7.60
CA THR A 204 23.24 -18.20 6.94
C THR A 204 21.70 -18.35 7.04
N GLY A 205 21.09 -19.15 6.16
CA GLY A 205 19.96 -20.04 6.51
C GLY A 205 18.54 -19.49 6.30
N VAL A 206 17.86 -19.98 5.27
CA VAL A 206 16.40 -19.87 5.12
C VAL A 206 15.76 -21.15 5.65
N GLU A 207 15.14 -21.04 6.83
CA GLU A 207 14.39 -22.11 7.50
C GLU A 207 12.97 -22.26 6.93
N PRO A 208 12.52 -23.45 6.51
CA PRO A 208 11.18 -23.66 5.96
C PRO A 208 10.12 -23.60 7.08
N GLY A 209 9.09 -22.78 6.88
CA GLY A 209 7.98 -22.60 7.83
C GLY A 209 7.10 -21.39 7.51
N LEU A 210 6.89 -21.13 6.22
CA LEU A 210 6.44 -19.84 5.68
C LEU A 210 4.98 -19.47 6.06
N LEU A 211 4.13 -20.45 6.35
CA LEU A 211 2.70 -20.23 6.62
C LEU A 211 2.38 -19.95 8.10
N GLN A 212 3.15 -20.55 9.02
CA GLN A 212 2.95 -20.35 10.47
C GLN A 212 3.70 -19.11 10.98
N LYS A 213 4.82 -18.77 10.34
CA LYS A 213 5.58 -17.54 10.60
C LYS A 213 4.88 -16.28 10.08
N SER A 214 4.04 -16.36 9.04
CA SER A 214 3.36 -15.20 8.45
C SER A 214 2.23 -14.65 9.33
N VAL A 215 1.40 -15.51 9.94
CA VAL A 215 0.36 -15.07 10.89
C VAL A 215 0.99 -14.51 12.18
N ALA A 216 2.06 -15.14 12.68
CA ALA A 216 2.80 -14.66 13.85
C ALA A 216 3.56 -13.36 13.58
N ALA A 217 4.16 -13.19 12.39
CA ALA A 217 4.85 -11.95 11.99
C ALA A 217 3.86 -10.80 11.78
N VAL A 218 2.70 -11.04 11.16
CA VAL A 218 1.63 -10.04 11.06
C VAL A 218 1.10 -9.69 12.46
N ARG A 219 0.86 -10.67 13.33
CA ARG A 219 0.44 -10.42 14.73
C ARG A 219 1.47 -9.65 15.53
N LEU A 220 2.76 -9.99 15.43
CA LEU A 220 3.86 -9.30 16.12
C LEU A 220 4.11 -7.90 15.54
N PHE A 221 3.93 -7.71 14.23
CA PHE A 221 4.04 -6.41 13.58
C PHE A 221 2.88 -5.48 13.98
N VAL A 222 1.64 -5.99 13.97
CA VAL A 222 0.46 -5.27 14.48
C VAL A 222 0.62 -4.97 15.96
N ALA A 223 1.07 -5.93 16.78
CA ALA A 223 1.31 -5.70 18.21
C ALA A 223 2.43 -4.67 18.48
N ARG A 224 3.54 -4.69 17.71
CA ARG A 224 4.64 -3.71 17.85
C ARG A 224 4.28 -2.31 17.36
N THR A 225 3.33 -2.18 16.43
CA THR A 225 2.87 -0.87 15.95
C THR A 225 1.86 -0.27 16.92
N VAL A 226 0.94 -1.07 17.47
CA VAL A 226 -0.02 -0.63 18.49
C VAL A 226 0.66 -0.24 19.82
N HIS A 227 1.71 -0.97 20.25
CA HIS A 227 2.41 -0.63 21.50
C HIS A 227 3.42 0.53 21.40
N LYS A 228 3.86 0.92 20.19
CA LYS A 228 4.79 2.05 20.03
C LYS A 228 4.13 3.42 20.19
N ASP A 229 2.79 3.49 20.17
CA ASP A 229 2.05 4.72 20.44
C ASP A 229 2.15 5.17 21.92
N SER A 230 2.59 4.28 22.83
CA SER A 230 2.76 4.60 24.26
C SER A 230 4.15 5.16 24.63
N ALA A 231 5.10 5.22 23.69
CA ALA A 231 6.50 5.62 23.96
C ALA A 231 6.89 6.93 23.25
N TYR A 232 5.97 7.90 23.21
CA TYR A 232 6.26 9.25 22.72
C TYR A 232 6.95 10.05 23.85
N GLU A 233 8.27 9.89 23.99
CA GLU A 233 9.04 10.85 24.79
C GLU A 233 9.13 12.19 24.06
N PRO A 234 8.89 13.33 24.75
CA PRO A 234 9.03 14.64 24.17
C PRO A 234 10.51 14.89 23.85
N ILE A 235 10.79 15.27 22.60
CA ILE A 235 12.11 15.75 22.19
C ILE A 235 12.38 17.05 22.95
N SER A 236 13.31 17.02 23.91
CA SER A 236 13.82 18.22 24.58
C SER A 236 14.54 19.12 23.58
N MET A 237 14.11 20.38 23.51
CA MET A 237 14.76 21.43 22.73
C MET A 237 16.14 21.74 23.30
N VAL A 238 17.15 21.77 22.41
CA VAL A 238 18.38 22.54 22.58
C VAL A 238 18.55 23.36 21.31
#